data_AF-A0A350IAE7-F1
#
_entry.id   AF-A0A350IAE7-F1
#
_cell.length_a   1.000
_cell.length_b   1.000
_cell.length_c   1.000
_cell.angle_alpha   90.00
_cell.angle_beta   90.00
_cell.angle_gamma   90.00
#
_symmetry.space_group_name_H-M   'P 1'
#
loop_
_entity.id
_entity.type
_entity.pdbx_description
1 polymer ?
#
loop_
_entity_poly.entity_id
_entity_poly.type
_entity_poly.pdbx_seq_one_letter_code
_entity_poly.pdbx_strand_id
1 'polypeptide(L)'
;MSINKDETNKVPNEHIVENRELNLIQALIPVVLLMAMLAYNIFAKEGEWLGGYSNQYILLIGGLFAALMGLYNKTSFRTMIEEVYENLRSVFVPIMILFLVGALAGTWLVSGIIPSMVYYGLQVLSPGIFLPASVIIAAIISIATGSSWTTSATVGIALIGIGTALGIPVGMIAGA
;
A
#
# COMPACT_ATOMS: atom_id res chain seq x y z
N MET A 1 -37.27 45.22 -6.01
CA MET A 1 -36.19 44.54 -6.74
C MET A 1 -35.39 43.72 -5.72
N SER A 2 -35.89 42.54 -5.38
CA SER A 2 -35.27 41.64 -4.40
C SER A 2 -34.49 40.57 -5.13
N ILE A 3 -33.16 40.63 -5.04
CA ILE A 3 -32.27 39.61 -5.57
C ILE A 3 -32.39 38.37 -4.69
N ASN A 4 -32.92 37.30 -5.30
CA ASN A 4 -32.99 35.95 -4.75
C ASN A 4 -31.56 35.38 -4.67
N LYS A 5 -31.13 34.91 -3.50
CA LYS A 5 -29.73 34.59 -3.20
C LYS A 5 -29.53 33.13 -2.75
N ASP A 6 -30.27 32.21 -3.34
CA ASP A 6 -30.20 30.76 -3.02
C ASP A 6 -29.93 29.88 -4.25
N GLU A 7 -29.06 30.33 -5.17
CA GLU A 7 -28.71 29.56 -6.40
C GLU A 7 -27.22 29.21 -6.55
N THR A 8 -26.47 29.03 -5.46
CA THR A 8 -25.06 28.59 -5.62
C THR A 8 -24.65 27.44 -4.70
N ASN A 9 -24.15 26.40 -5.35
CA ASN A 9 -23.48 25.20 -4.84
C ASN A 9 -24.36 24.00 -4.43
N LYS A 10 -25.03 23.41 -5.42
CA LYS A 10 -25.14 21.94 -5.45
C LYS A 10 -23.91 21.41 -6.17
N VAL A 11 -22.99 20.81 -5.41
CA VAL A 11 -21.89 19.99 -5.96
C VAL A 11 -22.54 18.91 -6.83
N PRO A 12 -22.13 18.72 -8.10
CA PRO A 12 -22.80 17.78 -8.99
C PRO A 12 -22.45 16.34 -8.61
N ASN A 13 -23.49 15.55 -8.29
CA ASN A 13 -23.56 14.09 -8.32
C ASN A 13 -22.38 13.31 -7.70
N GLU A 14 -22.30 13.28 -6.37
CA GLU A 14 -21.89 12.04 -5.71
C GLU A 14 -23.09 11.09 -5.69
N HIS A 15 -22.98 9.95 -6.36
CA HIS A 15 -23.88 8.83 -6.16
C HIS A 15 -23.62 8.29 -4.74
N ILE A 16 -24.20 8.91 -3.72
CA ILE A 16 -24.18 8.38 -2.37
C ILE A 16 -25.13 7.18 -2.38
N VAL A 17 -24.57 6.00 -2.56
CA VAL A 17 -25.29 4.75 -2.37
C VAL A 17 -25.61 4.67 -0.88
N GLU A 18 -26.85 5.00 -0.50
CA GLU A 18 -27.38 4.77 0.86
C GLU A 18 -27.45 3.25 1.11
N ASN A 19 -26.32 2.67 1.48
CA ASN A 19 -26.26 1.32 2.00
C ASN A 19 -26.60 1.36 3.49
N ARG A 20 -27.25 0.30 4.00
CA ARG A 20 -27.47 0.15 5.43
C ARG A 20 -26.11 0.16 6.11
N GLU A 21 -25.84 1.13 6.96
CA GLU A 21 -24.53 1.30 7.57
C GLU A 21 -24.05 -0.03 8.19
N LEU A 22 -22.93 -0.53 7.69
CA LEU A 22 -22.27 -1.70 8.25
C LEU A 22 -21.90 -1.34 9.68
N ASN A 23 -22.30 -2.17 10.64
CA ASN A 23 -21.77 -2.03 11.98
C ASN A 23 -20.25 -2.17 11.91
N LEU A 24 -19.50 -1.25 12.51
CA LEU A 24 -18.03 -1.23 12.49
C LEU A 24 -17.44 -2.60 12.87
N ILE A 25 -18.07 -3.27 13.85
CA ILE A 25 -17.67 -4.61 14.30
C ILE A 25 -17.78 -5.63 13.16
N GLN A 26 -18.85 -5.55 12.37
CA GLN A 26 -19.09 -6.47 11.25
C GLN A 26 -18.13 -6.25 10.08
N ALA A 27 -17.77 -4.99 9.80
CA ALA A 27 -16.76 -4.67 8.80
C ALA A 27 -15.36 -5.15 9.21
N LEU A 28 -15.07 -5.21 10.50
CA LEU A 28 -13.77 -5.65 11.02
C LEU A 28 -13.56 -7.17 10.93
N ILE A 29 -14.63 -7.97 10.93
CA ILE A 29 -14.56 -9.44 10.91
C ILE A 29 -13.70 -9.97 9.74
N PRO A 30 -14.00 -9.66 8.45
CA PRO A 30 -13.20 -10.16 7.34
C PRO A 30 -11.76 -9.65 7.36
N VAL A 31 -11.52 -8.44 7.88
CA VAL A 31 -10.17 -7.85 8.00
C VAL A 31 -9.34 -8.61 9.04
N VAL A 32 -9.89 -8.84 10.23
CA VAL A 32 -9.22 -9.58 11.31
C VAL A 32 -9.00 -11.04 10.89
N LEU A 33 -9.99 -11.66 10.25
CA LEU A 33 -9.86 -13.01 9.73
C LEU A 33 -8.71 -13.10 8.72
N LEU A 34 -8.66 -12.18 7.75
CA LEU A 34 -7.60 -12.13 6.75
C LEU A 34 -6.21 -11.96 7.42
N MET A 35 -6.08 -11.01 8.34
CA MET A 35 -4.83 -10.78 9.07
C MET A 35 -4.41 -12.01 9.88
N ALA A 36 -5.34 -12.68 10.56
CA ALA A 36 -5.06 -13.89 11.32
C ALA A 36 -4.62 -15.05 10.42
N MET A 37 -5.26 -15.22 9.26
CA MET A 37 -4.86 -16.25 8.28
C MET A 37 -3.48 -15.99 7.70
N LEU A 38 -3.15 -14.73 7.37
CA LEU A 38 -1.81 -14.36 6.92
C LEU A 38 -0.75 -14.56 8.01
N ALA A 39 -1.05 -14.16 9.24
CA ALA A 39 -0.14 -14.38 10.37
C ALA A 39 0.09 -15.87 10.63
N TYR A 40 -0.97 -16.69 10.61
CA TYR A 40 -0.85 -18.13 10.76
C TYR A 40 -0.04 -18.76 9.62
N ASN A 41 -0.23 -18.31 8.37
CA ASN A 41 0.55 -18.76 7.23
C ASN A 41 2.05 -18.54 7.45
N ILE A 42 2.44 -17.37 7.95
CA ILE A 42 3.84 -17.01 8.18
C ILE A 42 4.43 -17.73 9.40
N PHE A 43 3.78 -17.66 10.56
CA PHE A 43 4.36 -18.13 11.83
C PHE A 43 4.29 -19.65 12.02
N ALA A 44 3.25 -20.32 11.53
CA ALA A 44 3.04 -21.76 11.79
C ALA A 44 3.35 -22.65 10.59
N LYS A 45 3.43 -22.08 9.37
CA LYS A 45 3.51 -22.82 8.11
C LYS A 45 4.58 -22.30 7.16
N GLU A 46 5.51 -21.47 7.66
CA GLU A 46 6.66 -20.94 6.93
C GLU A 46 6.30 -20.26 5.58
N GLY A 47 5.05 -19.78 5.44
CA GLY A 47 4.54 -19.12 4.24
C GLY A 47 3.84 -20.03 3.23
N GLU A 48 3.84 -21.36 3.41
CA GLU A 48 3.32 -22.34 2.43
C GLU A 48 2.12 -23.15 2.93
N TRP A 49 1.25 -22.57 3.78
CA TRP A 49 0.10 -23.29 4.32
C TRP A 49 -0.78 -23.95 3.25
N LEU A 50 -1.03 -23.25 2.15
CA LEU A 50 -1.82 -23.72 0.99
C LEU A 50 -0.93 -23.89 -0.26
N GLY A 51 0.35 -24.24 -0.07
CA GLY A 51 1.34 -24.38 -1.14
C GLY A 51 1.96 -23.06 -1.60
N GLY A 52 2.63 -23.06 -2.76
CA GLY A 52 3.42 -21.92 -3.24
C GLY A 52 2.64 -20.62 -3.52
N TYR A 53 1.30 -20.68 -3.57
CA TYR A 53 0.43 -19.51 -3.76
C TYR A 53 -0.49 -19.26 -2.55
N SER A 54 -0.01 -19.62 -1.34
CA SER A 54 -0.79 -19.55 -0.10
C SER A 54 -1.41 -18.17 0.13
N ASN A 55 -0.67 -17.09 -0.09
CA ASN A 55 -1.14 -15.72 0.12
C ASN A 55 -2.31 -15.35 -0.80
N GLN A 56 -2.27 -15.75 -2.07
CA GLN A 56 -3.32 -15.48 -3.04
C GLN A 56 -4.61 -16.21 -2.65
N TYR A 57 -4.51 -17.47 -2.22
CA TYR A 57 -5.65 -18.22 -1.73
C TYR A 57 -6.24 -17.60 -0.45
N ILE A 58 -5.40 -17.16 0.49
CA ILE A 58 -5.86 -16.49 1.71
C ILE A 58 -6.61 -15.19 1.39
N LEU A 59 -6.12 -14.38 0.44
CA LEU A 59 -6.81 -13.17 -0.02
C LEU A 59 -8.18 -13.49 -0.65
N LEU A 60 -8.26 -14.54 -1.48
CA LEU A 60 -9.54 -14.97 -2.07
C LEU A 60 -10.53 -15.46 -1.01
N ILE A 61 -10.06 -16.18 0.00
CA ILE A 61 -10.91 -16.61 1.13
C ILE A 61 -11.39 -15.39 1.93
N GLY A 62 -10.51 -14.44 2.25
CA GLY A 62 -10.90 -13.19 2.93
C GLY A 62 -11.94 -12.41 2.13
N GLY A 63 -11.77 -12.30 0.80
CA GLY A 63 -12.74 -11.70 -0.10
C GLY A 63 -14.08 -12.44 -0.13
N LEU A 64 -14.06 -13.77 -0.11
CA LEU A 64 -15.27 -14.60 -0.01
C LEU A 64 -16.02 -14.31 1.31
N PHE A 65 -15.31 -14.25 2.44
CA PHE A 65 -15.91 -13.91 3.73
C PHE A 65 -16.47 -12.47 3.75
N ALA A 66 -15.77 -11.51 3.14
CA ALA A 66 -16.28 -10.15 2.99
C ALA A 66 -17.56 -10.11 2.14
N ALA A 67 -17.62 -10.87 1.04
CA ALA A 67 -18.80 -10.97 0.20
C ALA A 67 -19.98 -11.62 0.96
N LEU A 68 -19.73 -12.69 1.72
CA LEU A 68 -20.76 -13.31 2.57
C LEU A 68 -21.30 -12.34 3.62
N MET A 69 -20.43 -11.52 4.23
CA MET A 69 -20.84 -10.50 5.19
C MET A 69 -21.66 -9.38 4.52
N GLY A 70 -21.30 -8.98 3.30
CA GLY A 70 -22.07 -8.05 2.49
C GLY A 70 -23.48 -8.57 2.18
N LEU A 71 -23.59 -9.86 1.81
CA LEU A 71 -24.90 -10.52 1.59
C LEU A 71 -25.73 -10.58 2.88
N TYR A 72 -25.12 -10.93 4.02
CA TYR A 72 -25.80 -10.95 5.32
C TYR A 72 -26.37 -9.58 5.70
N ASN A 73 -25.67 -8.51 5.33
CA ASN A 73 -26.08 -7.13 5.57
C ASN A 73 -27.00 -6.56 4.47
N LYS A 74 -27.54 -7.44 3.60
CA LYS A 74 -28.49 -7.10 2.52
C LYS A 74 -27.91 -6.18 1.44
N THR A 75 -26.59 -6.16 1.29
CA THR A 75 -25.96 -5.50 0.13
C THR A 75 -26.18 -6.33 -1.12
N SER A 76 -26.59 -5.70 -2.22
CA SER A 76 -26.80 -6.38 -3.50
C SER A 76 -25.49 -6.91 -4.06
N PHE A 77 -25.51 -8.13 -4.61
CA PHE A 77 -24.34 -8.72 -5.30
C PHE A 77 -23.86 -7.85 -6.47
N ARG A 78 -24.79 -7.18 -7.18
CA ARG A 78 -24.42 -6.27 -8.27
C ARG A 78 -23.60 -5.08 -7.76
N THR A 79 -24.02 -4.47 -6.66
CA THR A 79 -23.29 -3.35 -6.03
C THR A 79 -21.90 -3.80 -5.61
N MET A 80 -21.75 -4.97 -4.98
CA MET A 80 -20.42 -5.46 -4.61
C MET A 80 -19.48 -5.63 -5.81
N ILE A 81 -19.97 -6.14 -6.94
CA ILE A 81 -19.16 -6.30 -8.17
C ILE A 81 -18.83 -4.95 -8.81
N GLU A 82 -19.78 -4.01 -8.81
CA GLU A 82 -19.58 -2.65 -9.32
C GLU A 82 -18.51 -1.91 -8.52
N GLU A 83 -18.53 -2.01 -7.19
CA GLU A 83 -17.48 -1.46 -6.31
C GLU A 83 -16.12 -2.09 -6.59
N VAL A 84 -16.04 -3.41 -6.80
CA VAL A 84 -14.79 -4.08 -7.19
C VAL A 84 -14.28 -3.56 -8.52
N TYR A 85 -15.16 -3.35 -9.51
CA TYR A 85 -14.80 -2.83 -10.81
C TYR A 85 -14.28 -1.39 -10.74
N GLU A 86 -14.94 -0.51 -9.98
CA GLU A 86 -14.47 0.86 -9.77
C GLU A 86 -13.12 0.89 -9.03
N ASN A 87 -12.92 0.01 -8.04
CA ASN A 87 -11.61 -0.15 -7.40
C ASN A 87 -10.53 -0.54 -8.42
N LEU A 88 -10.79 -1.52 -9.30
CA LEU A 88 -9.87 -1.91 -10.37
C LEU A 88 -9.57 -0.75 -11.34
N ARG A 89 -10.60 0.02 -11.70
CA ARG A 89 -10.46 1.18 -12.59
C ARG A 89 -9.60 2.27 -11.95
N SER A 90 -9.77 2.51 -10.64
CA SER A 90 -9.01 3.51 -9.90
C SER A 90 -7.50 3.21 -9.83
N VAL A 91 -7.12 1.92 -9.77
CA VAL A 91 -5.71 1.51 -9.68
C VAL A 91 -5.00 1.43 -11.04
N PHE A 92 -5.73 1.51 -12.15
CA PHE A 92 -5.15 1.39 -13.49
C PHE A 92 -4.13 2.51 -13.81
N VAL A 93 -4.45 3.75 -13.44
CA VAL A 93 -3.54 4.89 -13.65
C VAL A 93 -2.25 4.75 -12.83
N PRO A 94 -2.29 4.46 -11.50
CA PRO A 94 -1.09 4.13 -10.73
C PRO A 94 -0.25 2.99 -11.33
N ILE A 95 -0.87 1.93 -11.85
CA ILE A 95 -0.14 0.82 -12.48
C ILE A 95 0.65 1.31 -13.71
N MET A 96 0.05 2.16 -14.56
CA MET A 96 0.76 2.75 -15.69
C MET A 96 1.94 3.63 -15.25
N ILE A 97 1.77 4.39 -14.17
CA ILE A 97 2.87 5.18 -13.59
C ILE A 97 3.99 4.27 -13.09
N LEU A 98 3.66 3.24 -12.31
CA LEU A 98 4.64 2.28 -11.79
C LEU A 98 5.38 1.55 -12.91
N PHE A 99 4.69 1.24 -14.02
CA PHE A 99 5.30 0.64 -15.21
C PHE A 99 6.35 1.58 -15.84
N LEU A 100 6.02 2.85 -16.03
CA LEU A 100 6.95 3.85 -16.57
C LEU A 100 8.12 4.13 -15.62
N VAL A 101 7.86 4.23 -14.32
CA VAL A 101 8.90 4.38 -13.28
C VAL A 101 9.82 3.15 -13.27
N GLY A 102 9.27 1.94 -13.42
CA GLY A 102 10.06 0.72 -13.54
C GLY A 102 10.97 0.71 -14.76
N ALA A 103 10.47 1.13 -15.92
CA ALA A 103 11.28 1.28 -17.14
C ALA A 103 12.39 2.33 -16.99
N LEU A 104 12.10 3.46 -16.33
CA LEU A 104 13.08 4.49 -16.01
C LEU A 104 14.16 3.97 -15.05
N ALA A 105 13.76 3.29 -13.96
CA ALA A 105 14.67 2.69 -13.00
C ALA A 105 15.59 1.65 -13.65
N GLY A 106 15.06 0.80 -14.54
CA GLY A 106 15.87 -0.14 -15.32
C GLY A 106 16.88 0.56 -16.23
N THR A 107 16.47 1.66 -16.88
CA THR A 107 17.37 2.48 -17.71
C THR A 107 18.49 3.11 -16.89
N TRP A 108 18.19 3.60 -15.68
CA TRP A 108 19.18 4.16 -14.76
C TRP A 108 20.15 3.11 -14.19
N LEU A 109 19.68 1.89 -14.01
CA LEU A 109 20.53 0.78 -13.58
C LEU A 109 21.58 0.47 -14.66
N VAL A 110 21.16 0.35 -15.93
CA VAL A 110 22.05 0.04 -17.06
C VAL A 110 22.98 1.20 -17.40
N SER A 111 22.52 2.45 -17.29
CA SER A 111 23.37 3.63 -17.54
C SER A 111 24.34 3.96 -16.40
N GLY A 112 24.28 3.25 -15.28
CA GLY A 112 25.17 3.45 -14.15
C GLY A 112 24.79 4.63 -13.25
N ILE A 113 23.63 5.27 -13.46
CA ILE A 113 23.14 6.38 -12.62
C ILE A 113 22.87 5.90 -11.20
N ILE A 114 22.07 4.83 -11.02
CA ILE A 114 21.78 4.27 -9.68
C ILE A 114 23.07 3.80 -8.98
N PRO A 115 23.96 3.00 -9.62
CA PRO A 115 25.25 2.64 -9.03
C PRO A 115 26.10 3.82 -8.59
N SER A 116 26.15 4.89 -9.40
CA SER A 116 26.88 6.11 -9.06
C SER A 116 26.28 6.82 -7.84
N MET A 117 24.95 6.94 -7.78
CA MET A 117 24.25 7.52 -6.62
C MET A 117 24.51 6.73 -5.34
N VAL A 118 24.53 5.39 -5.41
CA VAL A 118 24.87 4.54 -4.26
C VAL A 118 26.32 4.74 -3.83
N TYR A 119 27.26 4.78 -4.77
CA TYR A 119 28.68 4.98 -4.48
C TYR A 119 28.96 6.30 -3.76
N TYR A 120 28.40 7.41 -4.24
CA TYR A 120 28.54 8.71 -3.58
C TYR A 120 27.70 8.82 -2.31
N GLY A 121 26.53 8.19 -2.26
CA GLY A 121 25.69 8.12 -1.06
C GLY A 121 26.41 7.46 0.13
N LEU A 122 27.12 6.35 -0.12
CA LEU A 122 27.94 5.66 0.89
C LEU A 122 29.10 6.52 1.43
N GLN A 123 29.61 7.48 0.65
CA GLN A 123 30.65 8.40 1.12
C GLN A 123 30.09 9.48 2.04
N VAL A 124 28.84 9.91 1.81
CA VAL A 124 28.15 10.91 2.62
C VAL A 124 27.55 10.29 3.90
N LEU A 125 27.00 9.08 3.79
CA LEU A 125 26.40 8.33 4.90
C LEU A 125 27.44 7.43 5.56
N SER A 126 28.18 7.97 6.52
CA SER A 126 28.97 7.12 7.42
C SER A 126 28.06 6.24 8.29
N PRO A 127 28.48 5.02 8.68
CA PRO A 127 27.69 4.13 9.54
C PRO A 127 27.17 4.78 10.83
N GLY A 128 27.92 5.76 11.36
CA GLY A 128 27.57 6.45 12.61
C GLY A 128 26.35 7.37 12.53
N ILE A 129 26.00 7.88 11.35
CA ILE A 129 24.84 8.77 11.15
C ILE A 129 23.72 8.13 10.31
N PHE A 130 23.93 6.91 9.82
CA PHE A 130 23.03 6.27 8.87
C PHE A 130 21.61 6.11 9.42
N LEU A 131 21.42 5.54 10.61
CA LEU A 131 20.09 5.30 11.17
C LEU A 131 19.31 6.60 11.43
N PRO A 132 19.87 7.64 12.09
CA PRO A 132 19.18 8.92 12.23
C PRO A 132 18.86 9.58 10.88
N ALA A 133 19.75 9.48 9.90
CA ALA A 133 19.51 10.02 8.56
C ALA A 133 18.38 9.27 7.84
N SER A 134 18.31 7.94 7.95
CA SER A 134 17.23 7.13 7.40
C SER A 134 15.87 7.54 7.93
N VAL A 135 15.75 7.77 9.25
CA VAL A 135 14.50 8.25 9.87
C VAL A 135 14.07 9.60 9.29
N ILE A 136 15.02 10.54 9.16
CA ILE A 136 14.73 11.88 8.62
C ILE A 136 14.30 11.78 7.14
N ILE A 137 15.01 10.99 6.35
CA ILE A 137 14.70 10.78 4.93
C ILE A 137 13.32 10.13 4.80
N ALA A 138 13.03 9.06 5.55
CA ALA A 138 11.74 8.39 5.55
C ALA A 138 10.61 9.35 5.96
N ALA A 139 10.83 10.19 6.98
CA ALA A 139 9.85 11.20 7.39
C ALA A 139 9.56 12.22 6.28
N ILE A 140 10.60 12.78 5.65
CA ILE A 140 10.45 13.76 4.56
C ILE A 140 9.71 13.15 3.37
N ILE A 141 10.10 11.94 2.96
CA ILE A 141 9.45 11.24 1.84
C ILE A 141 8.00 10.86 2.20
N SER A 142 7.73 10.44 3.43
CA SER A 142 6.36 10.12 3.86
C SER A 142 5.46 11.35 3.87
N ILE A 143 5.98 12.53 4.24
CA ILE A 143 5.23 13.79 4.15
C ILE A 143 4.99 14.16 2.67
N ALA A 144 6.01 14.03 1.83
CA ALA A 144 5.91 14.37 0.42
C ALA A 144 4.99 13.42 -0.37
N THR A 145 4.99 12.13 -0.05
CA THR A 145 4.18 11.10 -0.73
C THR A 145 2.82 10.86 -0.09
N GLY A 146 2.62 11.31 1.16
CA GLY A 146 1.38 11.14 1.91
C GLY A 146 1.11 9.72 2.40
N SER A 147 2.02 8.76 2.21
CA SER A 147 1.84 7.35 2.59
C SER A 147 3.14 6.70 3.04
N SER A 148 3.10 6.11 4.24
CA SER A 148 4.22 5.33 4.78
C SER A 148 4.48 4.06 3.97
N TRP A 149 3.44 3.41 3.44
CA TRP A 149 3.59 2.22 2.61
C TRP A 149 4.36 2.52 1.31
N THR A 150 4.04 3.65 0.67
CA THR A 150 4.75 4.11 -0.53
C THR A 150 6.19 4.50 -0.22
N THR A 151 6.43 5.07 0.96
CA THR A 151 7.78 5.43 1.43
C THR A 151 8.65 4.19 1.60
N SER A 152 8.13 3.15 2.28
CA SER A 152 8.85 1.88 2.45
C SER A 152 9.17 1.22 1.11
N ALA A 153 8.25 1.27 0.14
CA ALA A 153 8.42 0.66 -1.17
C ALA A 153 9.46 1.37 -2.07
N THR A 154 9.68 2.67 -1.90
CA THR A 154 10.57 3.46 -2.76
C THR A 154 11.95 3.64 -2.16
N VAL A 155 12.04 4.37 -1.04
CA VAL A 155 13.32 4.68 -0.38
C VAL A 155 13.70 3.64 0.68
N GLY A 156 12.71 3.02 1.32
CA GLY A 156 12.95 2.04 2.39
C GLY A 156 13.78 0.84 1.94
N ILE A 157 13.39 0.18 0.86
CA ILE A 157 14.15 -0.97 0.30
C ILE A 157 15.59 -0.55 -0.10
N ALA A 158 15.76 0.65 -0.66
CA ALA A 158 17.08 1.17 -1.02
C ALA A 158 17.97 1.38 0.23
N LEU A 159 17.42 1.96 1.29
CA LEU A 159 18.10 2.13 2.57
C LEU A 159 18.44 0.78 3.22
N ILE A 160 17.55 -0.22 3.15
CA ILE A 160 17.86 -1.59 3.58
C ILE A 160 19.07 -2.14 2.82
N GLY A 161 19.13 -1.95 1.51
CA GLY A 161 20.28 -2.38 0.70
C GLY A 161 21.60 -1.69 1.10
N ILE A 162 21.58 -0.37 1.26
CA ILE A 162 22.76 0.42 1.65
C ILE A 162 23.21 0.08 3.08
N GLY A 163 22.27 0.04 4.04
CA GLY A 163 22.59 -0.28 5.42
C GLY A 163 23.14 -1.69 5.59
N THR A 164 22.64 -2.66 4.80
CA THR A 164 23.17 -4.03 4.77
C THR A 164 24.60 -4.03 4.22
N ALA A 165 24.89 -3.22 3.19
CA ALA A 165 26.25 -3.06 2.66
C ALA A 165 27.21 -2.38 3.67
N LEU A 166 26.69 -1.53 4.56
CA LEU A 166 27.42 -0.93 5.67
C LEU A 166 27.60 -1.86 6.89
N GLY A 167 27.03 -3.08 6.86
CA GLY A 167 27.12 -4.07 7.94
C GLY A 167 26.19 -3.79 9.12
N ILE A 168 25.18 -2.94 8.96
CA ILE A 168 24.20 -2.64 10.01
C ILE A 168 23.15 -3.76 10.02
N PRO A 169 22.72 -4.26 11.20
CA PRO A 169 21.69 -5.30 11.26
C PRO A 169 20.38 -4.89 10.59
N VAL A 170 19.85 -5.77 9.73
CA VAL A 170 18.64 -5.52 8.91
C VAL A 170 17.45 -5.07 9.74
N GLY A 171 17.24 -5.64 10.93
CA GLY A 171 16.15 -5.25 11.81
C GLY A 171 16.22 -3.79 12.29
N MET A 172 17.43 -3.26 12.52
CA MET A 172 17.60 -1.85 12.87
C MET A 172 17.36 -0.94 11.66
N ILE A 173 17.79 -1.36 10.47
CA ILE A 173 17.59 -0.58 9.24
C ILE A 173 16.12 -0.55 8.85
N ALA A 174 15.42 -1.69 8.94
CA ALA A 174 14.01 -1.80 8.59
C ALA A 174 13.09 -1.02 9.56
N GLY A 175 13.56 -0.79 10.79
CA GLY A 175 12.85 0.00 11.80
C GLY A 175 13.19 1.49 11.83
N ALA A 176 14.24 1.91 11.14
CA ALA A 176 14.68 3.30 11.04
C ALA A 176 14.07 3.98 9.80
#